data_AF-A6FFC3-F1
#
_entry.id   AF-A6FFC3-F1
#
_cell.length_a   1.000
_cell.length_b   1.000
_cell.length_c   1.000
_cell.angle_alpha   90.00
_cell.angle_beta   90.00
_cell.angle_gamma   90.00
#
_symmetry.space_group_name_H-M   'P 1'
#
loop_
_entity.id
_entity.type
_entity.pdbx_description
1 polymer ?
#
loop_
_entity_poly.entity_id
_entity_poly.type
_entity_poly.pdbx_seq_one_letter_code
_entity_poly.pdbx_strand_id
1 'polypeptide(L)'
;MLTVIIASSFGLRLFFMDRTPKDMLIGSEFKTNHGIAKLLQYKSATEVIVKFIDSGIVRTTFSQSLRKGRVTDPSNPKGLGVRVPNDIQVGNIFDSKRYGKFEILEYVSSGRIRIKFLNTGFETFVKAYHVRNGSIKDPYEKIVCGVACIGVIPKGAAWDHKKIKDTRAYKAWQKMIERCYDKATQNRQPTYKGALVCKEWLCFENFLKWFNETYPKDGKLYCLDKDSVKIGNKFYSPDHCIWLTRIENLNEMNVRVGNKRKKRNK
;
A
#
# COMPACT_ATOMS: atom_id res chain seq x y z
N MET A 1 -95.25 -25.05 14.55
CA MET A 1 -95.06 -24.03 15.60
C MET A 1 -93.67 -24.19 16.19
N LEU A 2 -93.05 -23.06 16.52
CA LEU A 2 -91.74 -22.83 17.12
C LEU A 2 -91.23 -23.92 18.07
N THR A 3 -89.92 -24.17 18.15
CA THR A 3 -89.00 -23.40 19.02
C THR A 3 -87.52 -23.71 18.72
N VAL A 4 -86.74 -22.65 18.61
CA VAL A 4 -85.28 -22.59 18.57
C VAL A 4 -84.74 -22.63 20.00
N ILE A 5 -83.77 -23.50 20.31
CA ILE A 5 -82.71 -23.19 21.29
C ILE A 5 -81.39 -23.72 20.72
N ILE A 6 -80.53 -22.76 20.35
CA ILE A 6 -79.14 -22.98 19.96
C ILE A 6 -78.35 -23.21 21.24
N ALA A 7 -77.83 -24.42 21.44
CA ALA A 7 -76.83 -24.67 22.47
C ALA A 7 -75.48 -24.14 21.96
N SER A 8 -75.02 -23.04 22.56
CA SER A 8 -73.69 -22.47 22.32
C SER A 8 -72.64 -23.42 22.90
N SER A 9 -71.93 -24.13 22.03
CA SER A 9 -70.75 -24.90 22.42
C SER A 9 -69.63 -23.95 22.85
N PHE A 10 -69.43 -23.83 24.15
CA PHE A 10 -68.11 -23.55 24.72
C PHE A 10 -67.17 -24.67 24.27
N GLY A 11 -66.32 -24.38 23.28
CA GLY A 11 -65.35 -25.32 22.73
C GLY A 11 -64.02 -24.63 22.58
N LEU A 12 -63.15 -24.84 23.56
CA LEU A 12 -61.79 -24.32 23.63
C LEU A 12 -61.00 -24.55 22.34
N ARG A 13 -60.52 -23.44 21.76
CA ARG A 13 -59.20 -23.21 21.15
C ARG A 13 -58.36 -24.49 20.94
N LEU A 14 -58.56 -25.16 19.81
CA LEU A 14 -57.71 -26.27 19.36
C LEU A 14 -56.40 -25.74 18.74
N PHE A 15 -55.28 -26.08 19.39
CA PHE A 15 -54.00 -26.49 18.80
C PHE A 15 -53.38 -25.64 17.67
N PHE A 16 -52.61 -24.61 18.04
CA PHE A 16 -51.34 -24.37 17.34
C PHE A 16 -50.26 -25.17 18.07
N MET A 17 -49.93 -26.34 17.55
CA MET A 17 -48.73 -27.07 17.98
C MET A 17 -47.53 -26.13 17.83
N ASP A 18 -46.83 -25.96 18.94
CA ASP A 18 -45.59 -25.23 19.09
C ASP A 18 -44.55 -25.79 18.11
N ARG A 19 -44.44 -25.20 16.91
CA ARG A 19 -43.44 -25.58 15.89
C ARG A 19 -42.09 -24.94 16.19
N THR A 20 -41.66 -24.94 17.44
CA THR A 20 -40.32 -24.50 17.79
C THR A 20 -39.31 -25.54 17.28
N PRO A 21 -38.33 -25.15 16.46
CA PRO A 21 -37.28 -26.06 16.01
C PRO A 21 -36.56 -26.70 17.19
N LYS A 22 -36.21 -27.99 17.09
CA LYS A 22 -35.56 -28.76 18.17
C LYS A 22 -34.26 -28.14 18.67
N ASP A 23 -33.59 -27.36 17.83
CA ASP A 23 -32.34 -26.67 18.14
C ASP A 23 -32.53 -25.27 18.73
N MET A 24 -33.77 -24.77 18.84
CA MET A 24 -34.11 -23.41 19.30
C MET A 24 -34.86 -23.44 20.65
N LEU A 25 -34.43 -24.32 21.55
CA LEU A 25 -35.00 -24.45 22.88
C LEU A 25 -34.42 -23.39 23.82
N ILE A 26 -35.26 -22.82 24.70
CA ILE A 26 -34.83 -21.83 25.69
C ILE A 26 -33.72 -22.42 26.55
N GLY A 27 -32.65 -21.64 26.73
CA GLY A 27 -31.44 -22.04 27.44
C GLY A 27 -30.36 -22.66 26.56
N SER A 28 -30.65 -22.99 25.30
CA SER A 28 -29.64 -23.52 24.35
C SER A 28 -28.52 -22.52 24.13
N GLU A 29 -27.29 -23.02 24.05
CA GLU A 29 -26.08 -22.21 23.87
C GLU A 29 -25.53 -22.36 22.45
N PHE A 30 -25.18 -21.23 21.85
CA PHE A 30 -24.66 -21.16 20.49
C PHE A 30 -23.29 -20.50 20.49
N LYS A 31 -22.33 -21.17 19.85
CA LYS A 31 -21.01 -20.58 19.59
C LYS A 31 -21.14 -19.54 18.49
N THR A 32 -20.73 -18.31 18.78
CA THR A 32 -20.72 -17.20 17.82
C THR A 32 -19.29 -16.69 17.58
N ASN A 33 -19.13 -15.84 16.57
CA ASN A 33 -17.88 -15.10 16.36
C ASN A 33 -17.54 -14.14 17.52
N HIS A 34 -18.47 -13.92 18.45
CA HIS A 34 -18.37 -12.97 19.56
C HIS A 34 -18.52 -13.66 20.94
N GLY A 35 -18.24 -14.96 21.03
CA GLY A 35 -18.39 -15.73 22.27
C GLY A 35 -19.67 -16.58 22.26
N ILE A 36 -20.10 -17.03 23.44
CA ILE A 36 -21.28 -17.89 23.58
C ILE A 36 -22.54 -17.03 23.74
N ALA A 37 -23.56 -17.29 22.93
CA ALA A 37 -24.87 -16.69 23.03
C ALA A 37 -25.89 -17.72 23.53
N LYS A 38 -26.56 -17.41 24.64
CA LYS A 38 -27.62 -18.24 25.23
C LYS A 38 -28.99 -17.78 24.75
N LEU A 39 -29.81 -18.71 24.27
CA LEU A 39 -31.17 -18.41 23.81
C LEU A 39 -32.09 -18.13 25.00
N LEU A 40 -32.69 -16.94 25.04
CA LEU A 40 -33.65 -16.55 26.07
C LEU A 40 -35.09 -16.76 25.61
N GLN A 41 -35.38 -16.47 24.34
CA GLN A 41 -36.73 -16.60 23.79
C GLN A 41 -36.69 -16.86 22.27
N TYR A 42 -37.56 -17.76 21.82
CA TYR A 42 -37.84 -17.97 20.40
C TYR A 42 -39.29 -17.54 20.13
N LYS A 43 -39.50 -16.48 19.34
CA LYS A 43 -40.84 -16.08 18.90
C LYS A 43 -41.11 -16.52 17.46
N SER A 44 -40.10 -16.42 16.61
CA SER A 44 -40.14 -16.87 15.22
C SER A 44 -38.73 -17.05 14.66
N ALA A 45 -38.62 -17.55 13.43
CA ALA A 45 -37.33 -17.69 12.76
C ALA A 45 -36.58 -16.36 12.57
N THR A 46 -37.29 -15.22 12.57
CA THR A 46 -36.74 -13.87 12.41
C THR A 46 -36.61 -13.11 13.72
N GLU A 47 -37.23 -13.60 14.78
CA GLU A 47 -37.23 -12.95 16.10
C GLU A 47 -36.82 -13.95 17.19
N VAL A 48 -35.51 -14.05 17.38
CA VAL A 48 -34.85 -14.88 18.39
C VAL A 48 -34.10 -13.97 19.34
N ILE A 49 -34.38 -14.04 20.63
CA ILE A 49 -33.75 -13.22 21.65
C ILE A 49 -32.66 -14.05 22.34
N VAL A 50 -31.44 -13.54 22.33
CA VAL A 50 -30.26 -14.18 22.91
C VAL A 50 -29.54 -13.25 23.88
N LYS A 51 -28.84 -13.82 24.86
CA LYS A 51 -27.94 -13.12 25.76
C LYS A 51 -26.51 -13.62 25.56
N PHE A 52 -25.58 -12.71 25.30
CA PHE A 52 -24.16 -13.05 25.29
C PHE A 52 -23.69 -13.29 26.73
N ILE A 53 -23.05 -14.44 26.98
CA ILE A 53 -22.66 -14.84 28.33
C ILE A 53 -21.62 -13.86 28.91
N ASP A 54 -20.62 -13.51 28.11
CA ASP A 54 -19.48 -12.71 28.56
C ASP A 54 -19.84 -11.24 28.84
N SER A 55 -20.65 -10.62 27.97
CA SER A 55 -21.04 -9.21 28.12
C SER A 55 -22.35 -8.99 28.87
N GLY A 56 -23.16 -10.04 28.99
CA GLY A 56 -24.52 -9.96 29.52
C GLY A 56 -25.53 -9.25 28.61
N ILE A 57 -25.12 -8.79 27.42
CA ILE A 57 -25.99 -8.04 26.51
C ILE A 57 -27.05 -8.95 25.88
N VAL A 58 -28.28 -8.46 25.85
CA VAL A 58 -29.42 -9.11 25.19
C VAL A 58 -29.66 -8.51 23.82
N ARG A 59 -29.85 -9.36 22.80
CA ARG A 59 -30.19 -8.93 21.43
C ARG A 59 -31.23 -9.82 20.79
N THR A 60 -32.01 -9.21 19.91
CA THR A 60 -32.85 -9.91 18.94
C THR A 60 -32.07 -10.19 17.67
N THR A 61 -32.21 -11.40 17.12
CA THR A 61 -31.53 -11.87 15.92
C THR A 61 -32.38 -12.89 15.16
N PHE A 62 -31.87 -13.37 14.03
CA PHE A 62 -32.49 -14.42 13.22
C PHE A 62 -31.96 -15.78 13.64
N SER A 63 -32.83 -16.79 13.67
CA SER A 63 -32.47 -18.19 13.93
C SER A 63 -31.34 -18.69 13.01
N GLN A 64 -31.36 -18.31 11.73
CA GLN A 64 -30.32 -18.67 10.77
C GLN A 64 -28.97 -18.02 11.09
N SER A 65 -28.96 -16.76 11.51
CA SER A 65 -27.74 -16.04 11.90
C SER A 65 -27.14 -16.62 13.17
N LEU A 66 -27.99 -17.01 14.12
CA LEU A 66 -27.60 -17.68 15.35
C LEU A 66 -26.96 -19.05 15.08
N ARG A 67 -27.60 -19.89 14.26
CA ARG A 67 -27.04 -21.19 13.82
C ARG A 67 -25.68 -21.05 13.13
N LYS A 68 -25.50 -19.99 12.33
CA LYS A 68 -24.24 -19.69 11.63
C LYS A 68 -23.20 -18.99 12.51
N GLY A 69 -23.51 -18.69 13.77
CA GLY A 69 -22.63 -17.96 14.69
C GLY A 69 -22.37 -16.49 14.30
N ARG A 70 -23.21 -15.90 13.45
CA ARG A 70 -23.04 -14.53 12.89
C ARG A 70 -23.76 -13.45 13.68
N VAL A 71 -23.95 -13.66 14.98
CA VAL A 71 -24.62 -12.71 15.86
C VAL A 71 -23.55 -11.86 16.55
N THR A 72 -23.64 -10.56 16.37
CA THR A 72 -22.66 -9.60 16.89
C THR A 72 -23.01 -9.16 18.30
N ASP A 73 -22.03 -9.27 19.19
CA ASP A 73 -22.05 -8.62 20.50
C ASP A 73 -21.63 -7.14 20.33
N PRO A 74 -22.50 -6.16 20.64
CA PRO A 74 -22.18 -4.73 20.53
C PRO A 74 -21.03 -4.27 21.44
N SER A 75 -20.80 -4.93 22.57
CA SER A 75 -19.66 -4.63 23.46
C SER A 75 -18.33 -5.06 22.85
N ASN A 76 -18.37 -5.99 21.90
CA ASN A 76 -17.21 -6.51 21.19
C ASN A 76 -17.50 -6.60 19.68
N PRO A 77 -17.55 -5.47 18.95
CA PRO A 77 -17.91 -5.47 17.53
C PRO A 77 -16.91 -6.20 16.64
N LYS A 78 -15.72 -6.55 17.15
CA LYS A 78 -14.67 -7.28 16.43
C LYS A 78 -14.66 -8.80 16.71
N GLY A 79 -15.43 -9.28 17.67
CA GLY A 79 -15.52 -10.71 18.01
C GLY A 79 -14.33 -11.24 18.82
N LEU A 80 -14.09 -12.56 18.80
CA LEU A 80 -13.05 -13.30 19.55
C LEU A 80 -11.58 -12.95 19.18
N GLY A 81 -11.30 -11.72 18.74
CA GLY A 81 -10.00 -11.26 18.28
C GLY A 81 -9.87 -11.31 16.76
N VAL A 82 -8.87 -10.59 16.24
CA VAL A 82 -8.54 -10.62 14.81
C VAL A 82 -8.11 -12.05 14.47
N ARG A 83 -8.96 -12.80 13.74
CA ARG A 83 -8.59 -14.12 13.24
C ARG A 83 -7.44 -13.98 12.24
N VAL A 84 -6.22 -14.26 12.70
CA VAL A 84 -5.01 -14.22 11.85
C VAL A 84 -5.07 -15.41 10.89
N PRO A 85 -4.95 -15.19 9.57
CA PRO A 85 -4.86 -16.28 8.60
C PRO A 85 -3.62 -17.15 8.84
N ASN A 86 -3.75 -18.47 8.71
CA ASN A 86 -2.62 -19.40 8.88
C ASN A 86 -1.50 -19.17 7.86
N ASP A 87 -1.82 -18.60 6.70
CA ASP A 87 -0.87 -18.32 5.62
C ASP A 87 -0.14 -16.99 5.76
N ILE A 88 -0.50 -16.15 6.74
CA ILE A 88 0.16 -14.85 6.98
C ILE A 88 0.36 -14.67 8.49
N GLN A 89 1.37 -15.34 9.03
CA GLN A 89 1.75 -15.26 10.43
C GLN A 89 2.93 -14.31 10.63
N VAL A 90 3.03 -13.72 11.83
CA VAL A 90 4.17 -12.90 12.22
C VAL A 90 5.45 -13.73 12.16
N GLY A 91 6.54 -13.14 11.63
CA GLY A 91 7.81 -13.81 11.38
C GLY A 91 7.89 -14.58 10.06
N ASN A 92 6.77 -14.76 9.34
CA ASN A 92 6.84 -15.34 7.99
C ASN A 92 7.60 -14.43 7.03
N ILE A 93 8.40 -15.03 6.15
CA ILE A 93 9.16 -14.34 5.12
C ILE A 93 8.57 -14.66 3.74
N PHE A 94 8.40 -13.63 2.94
CA PHE A 94 7.85 -13.70 1.58
C PHE A 94 8.78 -13.03 0.58
N ASP A 95 8.73 -13.48 -0.66
CA ASP A 95 9.38 -12.84 -1.80
C ASP A 95 8.44 -11.82 -2.44
N SER A 96 8.94 -10.60 -2.67
CA SER A 96 8.28 -9.66 -3.58
C SER A 96 8.69 -9.97 -5.01
N LYS A 97 7.86 -9.55 -5.98
CA LYS A 97 8.13 -9.81 -7.41
C LYS A 97 9.46 -9.22 -7.91
N ARG A 98 9.94 -8.15 -7.28
CA ARG A 98 11.01 -7.29 -7.83
C ARG A 98 11.90 -6.61 -6.79
N TYR A 99 11.54 -6.67 -5.52
CA TYR A 99 12.09 -5.83 -4.45
C TYR A 99 12.66 -6.67 -3.31
N GLY A 100 13.05 -7.91 -3.60
CA GLY A 100 13.61 -8.83 -2.61
C GLY A 100 12.60 -9.36 -1.58
N LYS A 101 13.13 -9.88 -0.48
CA LYS A 101 12.37 -10.54 0.60
C LYS A 101 11.88 -9.54 1.64
N PHE A 102 10.74 -9.85 2.23
CA PHE A 102 10.18 -9.10 3.35
C PHE A 102 9.58 -10.01 4.42
N GLU A 103 9.63 -9.57 5.66
CA GLU A 103 9.11 -10.25 6.85
C GLU A 103 7.79 -9.62 7.32
N ILE A 104 6.87 -10.45 7.82
CA ILE A 104 5.64 -9.97 8.50
C ILE A 104 5.97 -9.60 9.94
N LEU A 105 5.82 -8.33 10.30
CA LEU A 105 6.05 -7.84 11.67
C LEU A 105 4.78 -7.87 12.53
N GLU A 106 3.63 -7.53 11.94
CA GLU A 106 2.37 -7.37 12.68
C GLU A 106 1.16 -7.59 11.77
N TYR A 107 0.16 -8.33 12.25
CA TYR A 107 -1.14 -8.46 11.57
C TYR A 107 -2.23 -7.70 12.33
N VAL A 108 -2.62 -6.52 11.84
CA VAL A 108 -3.72 -5.73 12.43
C VAL A 108 -5.06 -6.13 11.79
N SER A 109 -5.09 -6.27 10.48
CA SER A 109 -6.24 -6.76 9.72
C SER A 109 -5.81 -7.18 8.31
N SER A 110 -6.73 -7.77 7.54
CA SER A 110 -6.46 -8.12 6.14
C SER A 110 -6.13 -6.90 5.25
N GLY A 111 -6.50 -5.70 5.68
CA GLY A 111 -6.18 -4.44 5.00
C GLY A 111 -4.94 -3.73 5.55
N ARG A 112 -4.38 -4.20 6.66
CA ARG A 112 -3.31 -3.52 7.39
C ARG A 112 -2.39 -4.53 8.05
N ILE A 113 -1.35 -4.91 7.33
CA ILE A 113 -0.30 -5.83 7.76
C ILE A 113 1.02 -5.07 7.70
N ARG A 114 1.75 -4.99 8.82
CA ARG A 114 3.06 -4.36 8.88
C ARG A 114 4.10 -5.35 8.39
N ILE A 115 4.91 -4.92 7.45
CA ILE A 115 6.01 -5.72 6.90
C ILE A 115 7.32 -4.94 6.97
N LYS A 116 8.44 -5.66 6.85
CA LYS A 116 9.78 -5.09 6.73
C LYS A 116 10.57 -5.74 5.60
N PHE A 117 11.09 -4.94 4.67
CA PHE A 117 12.01 -5.44 3.66
C PHE A 117 13.37 -5.76 4.29
N LEU A 118 13.91 -6.95 4.00
CA LEU A 118 15.14 -7.43 4.63
C LEU A 118 16.38 -6.67 4.14
N ASN A 119 16.40 -6.25 2.87
CA ASN A 119 17.57 -5.59 2.28
C ASN A 119 17.73 -4.13 2.73
N THR A 120 16.63 -3.37 2.75
CA THR A 120 16.66 -1.93 3.07
C THR A 120 16.25 -1.63 4.51
N GLY A 121 15.62 -2.59 5.19
CA GLY A 121 14.95 -2.36 6.47
C GLY A 121 13.67 -1.53 6.37
N PHE A 122 13.18 -1.22 5.15
CA PHE A 122 12.00 -0.38 4.98
C PHE A 122 10.74 -1.06 5.51
N GLU A 123 10.01 -0.35 6.36
CA GLU A 123 8.77 -0.83 6.95
C GLU A 123 7.55 -0.12 6.37
N THR A 124 6.50 -0.89 6.12
CA THR A 124 5.25 -0.32 5.61
C THR A 124 4.05 -1.19 5.92
N PHE A 125 2.86 -0.63 5.73
CA PHE A 125 1.59 -1.34 5.85
C PHE A 125 1.06 -1.74 4.48
N VAL A 126 0.68 -3.01 4.34
CA VAL A 126 0.14 -3.58 3.10
C VAL A 126 -1.14 -4.36 3.35
N LYS A 127 -1.84 -4.67 2.26
CA LYS A 127 -3.01 -5.55 2.28
C LYS A 127 -2.58 -7.01 2.12
N ALA A 128 -3.34 -7.94 2.69
CA ALA A 128 -3.10 -9.37 2.65
C ALA A 128 -2.93 -9.92 1.23
N TYR A 129 -3.73 -9.47 0.27
CA TYR A 129 -3.59 -9.95 -1.11
C TYR A 129 -2.26 -9.53 -1.76
N HIS A 130 -1.70 -8.37 -1.38
CA HIS A 130 -0.40 -7.92 -1.88
C HIS A 130 0.75 -8.74 -1.31
N VAL A 131 0.62 -9.19 -0.05
CA VAL A 131 1.55 -10.16 0.55
C VAL A 131 1.53 -11.45 -0.25
N ARG A 132 0.34 -12.03 -0.45
CA ARG A 132 0.17 -13.32 -1.16
C ARG A 132 0.68 -13.30 -2.59
N ASN A 133 0.43 -12.22 -3.33
CA ASN A 133 0.84 -12.14 -4.74
C ASN A 133 2.22 -11.48 -4.94
N GLY A 134 2.90 -11.07 -3.86
CA GLY A 134 4.22 -10.44 -3.88
C GLY A 134 4.28 -9.06 -4.54
N SER A 135 3.14 -8.40 -4.84
CA SER A 135 3.10 -7.09 -5.52
C SER A 135 3.31 -5.91 -4.56
N ILE A 136 4.34 -6.01 -3.72
CA ILE A 136 4.76 -4.98 -2.78
C ILE A 136 6.06 -4.38 -3.28
N LYS A 137 6.20 -3.06 -3.15
CA LYS A 137 7.37 -2.32 -3.61
C LYS A 137 8.15 -1.81 -2.41
N ASP A 138 9.46 -1.97 -2.50
CA ASP A 138 10.40 -1.27 -1.64
C ASP A 138 10.86 0.02 -2.35
N PRO A 139 10.55 1.22 -1.82
CA PRO A 139 10.97 2.47 -2.42
C PRO A 139 12.49 2.68 -2.39
N TYR A 140 13.20 2.05 -1.44
CA TYR A 140 14.63 2.25 -1.23
C TYR A 140 15.50 1.18 -1.89
N GLU A 141 14.90 0.15 -2.50
CA GLU A 141 15.63 -0.85 -3.28
C GLU A 141 16.26 -0.21 -4.53
N LYS A 142 17.52 -0.58 -4.82
CA LYS A 142 18.35 0.06 -5.86
C LYS A 142 18.05 -0.49 -7.25
N ILE A 143 16.85 -0.22 -7.74
CA ILE A 143 16.36 -0.76 -9.02
C ILE A 143 16.88 -0.01 -10.26
N VAL A 144 17.28 1.27 -10.13
CA VAL A 144 17.71 2.08 -11.28
C VAL A 144 19.21 1.91 -11.49
N CYS A 145 19.57 1.25 -12.59
CA CYS A 145 20.95 0.85 -12.92
C CYS A 145 21.66 0.04 -11.81
N GLY A 146 20.91 -0.59 -10.89
CA GLY A 146 21.46 -1.34 -9.75
C GLY A 146 22.07 -0.47 -8.64
N VAL A 147 22.01 0.86 -8.75
CA VAL A 147 22.74 1.79 -7.87
C VAL A 147 21.83 2.81 -7.18
N ALA A 148 20.68 3.11 -7.77
CA ALA A 148 19.83 4.22 -7.37
C ALA A 148 18.39 3.76 -7.08
N CYS A 149 17.74 4.43 -6.13
CA CYS A 149 16.40 4.12 -5.66
C CYS A 149 15.46 5.33 -5.80
N ILE A 150 14.16 5.11 -5.62
CA ILE A 150 13.15 6.17 -5.78
C ILE A 150 12.96 6.95 -4.48
N GLY A 151 12.94 6.26 -3.34
CA GLY A 151 12.53 6.81 -2.06
C GLY A 151 11.02 7.03 -1.94
N VAL A 152 10.60 7.65 -0.85
CA VAL A 152 9.19 7.86 -0.52
C VAL A 152 8.79 9.26 -1.00
N ILE A 153 7.90 9.32 -1.99
CA ILE A 153 7.45 10.60 -2.56
C ILE A 153 6.13 11.03 -1.90
N PRO A 154 6.05 12.25 -1.31
CA PRO A 154 4.84 12.75 -0.66
C PRO A 154 3.61 12.76 -1.58
N LYS A 155 2.43 12.47 -1.01
CA LYS A 155 1.15 12.58 -1.72
C LYS A 155 0.87 14.04 -2.08
N GLY A 156 0.38 14.29 -3.30
CA GLY A 156 0.08 15.63 -3.83
C GLY A 156 0.99 16.07 -4.98
N ALA A 157 2.19 15.49 -5.11
CA ALA A 157 3.14 15.78 -6.19
C ALA A 157 2.84 15.01 -7.51
N ALA A 158 1.57 14.89 -7.91
CA ALA A 158 1.07 14.10 -9.06
C ALA A 158 1.16 12.57 -8.86
N TRP A 159 0.16 11.99 -8.18
CA TRP A 159 0.14 10.58 -7.82
C TRP A 159 -0.44 9.69 -8.93
N ASP A 160 0.45 9.23 -9.81
CA ASP A 160 0.45 7.92 -10.47
C ASP A 160 1.94 7.64 -10.78
N HIS A 161 2.48 6.46 -10.48
CA HIS A 161 3.86 6.14 -10.86
C HIS A 161 4.08 6.24 -12.39
N LYS A 162 3.01 6.17 -13.18
CA LYS A 162 3.06 6.52 -14.61
C LYS A 162 3.36 8.01 -14.78
N LYS A 163 2.63 8.87 -14.06
CA LYS A 163 2.86 10.33 -14.03
C LYS A 163 4.24 10.72 -13.51
N ILE A 164 4.79 10.05 -12.48
CA ILE A 164 6.10 10.44 -11.93
C ILE A 164 7.22 10.28 -12.97
N LYS A 165 7.21 9.18 -13.74
CA LYS A 165 8.20 8.93 -14.79
C LYS A 165 8.10 9.92 -15.94
N ASP A 166 6.92 10.52 -16.12
CA ASP A 166 6.67 11.55 -17.12
C ASP A 166 7.12 12.94 -16.65
N THR A 167 7.38 13.14 -15.35
CA THR A 167 7.85 14.42 -14.81
C THR A 167 9.23 14.81 -15.31
N ARG A 168 9.46 16.12 -15.41
CA ARG A 168 10.76 16.69 -15.77
C ARG A 168 11.86 16.27 -14.78
N ALA A 169 11.56 16.32 -13.49
CA ALA A 169 12.46 15.93 -12.42
C ALA A 169 12.95 14.49 -12.60
N TYR A 170 12.03 13.54 -12.77
CA TYR A 170 12.39 12.13 -12.94
C TYR A 170 13.21 11.90 -14.20
N LYS A 171 12.84 12.51 -15.34
CA LYS A 171 13.59 12.38 -16.60
C LYS A 171 15.02 12.93 -16.47
N ALA A 172 15.18 14.10 -15.85
CA ALA A 172 16.50 14.69 -15.61
C ALA A 172 17.37 13.80 -14.72
N TRP A 173 16.81 13.33 -13.60
CA TRP A 173 17.46 12.41 -12.68
C TRP A 173 17.83 11.08 -13.33
N GLN A 174 16.89 10.41 -14.00
CA GLN A 174 17.12 9.14 -14.66
C GLN A 174 18.23 9.27 -15.71
N LYS A 175 18.22 10.32 -16.54
CA LYS A 175 19.27 10.56 -17.53
C LYS A 175 20.63 10.82 -16.89
N MET A 176 20.68 11.47 -15.74
CA MET A 176 21.92 11.62 -14.97
C MET A 176 22.44 10.26 -14.47
N ILE A 177 21.58 9.42 -13.88
CA ILE A 177 21.95 8.08 -13.41
C ILE A 177 22.41 7.19 -14.58
N GLU A 178 21.67 7.16 -15.69
CA GLU A 178 22.02 6.39 -16.90
C GLU A 178 23.40 6.80 -17.44
N ARG A 179 23.68 8.11 -17.54
CA ARG A 179 24.99 8.60 -18.00
C ARG A 179 26.13 8.06 -17.14
N CYS A 180 25.94 7.99 -15.81
CA CYS A 180 27.00 7.61 -14.87
C CYS A 180 27.14 6.09 -14.67
N TYR A 181 26.06 5.31 -14.83
CA TYR A 181 26.05 3.92 -14.37
C TYR A 181 25.47 2.91 -15.38
N ASP A 182 24.81 3.35 -16.45
CA ASP A 182 24.33 2.44 -17.49
C ASP A 182 25.45 2.12 -18.49
N LYS A 183 25.85 0.84 -18.55
CA LYS A 183 26.94 0.36 -19.41
C LYS A 183 26.66 0.62 -20.89
N ALA A 184 25.42 0.42 -21.34
CA ALA A 184 25.04 0.65 -22.74
C ALA A 184 25.19 2.14 -23.11
N THR A 185 24.75 3.03 -22.22
CA THR A 185 24.92 4.48 -22.39
C THR A 185 26.39 4.88 -22.41
N GLN A 186 27.22 4.35 -21.51
CA GLN A 186 28.66 4.65 -21.49
C GLN A 186 29.43 4.09 -22.69
N ASN A 187 28.98 2.97 -23.25
CA ASN A 187 29.58 2.43 -24.48
C ASN A 187 29.24 3.32 -25.68
N ARG A 188 27.99 3.78 -25.80
CA ARG A 188 27.57 4.72 -26.84
C ARG A 188 28.18 6.11 -26.66
N GLN A 189 28.41 6.53 -25.41
CA GLN A 189 28.91 7.86 -25.06
C GLN A 189 30.08 7.76 -24.07
N PRO A 190 31.29 7.38 -24.54
CA PRO A 190 32.45 7.12 -23.68
C PRO A 190 32.90 8.32 -22.84
N THR A 191 32.49 9.54 -23.22
CA THR A 191 32.76 10.76 -22.44
C THR A 191 32.15 10.72 -21.05
N TYR A 192 31.15 9.88 -20.78
CA TYR A 192 30.58 9.71 -19.45
C TYR A 192 31.24 8.61 -18.61
N LYS A 193 32.21 7.87 -19.16
CA LYS A 193 32.99 6.91 -18.35
C LYS A 193 33.70 7.66 -17.22
N GLY A 194 33.64 7.08 -16.02
CA GLY A 194 34.16 7.67 -14.78
C GLY A 194 33.31 8.81 -14.21
N ALA A 195 32.16 9.13 -14.79
CA ALA A 195 31.22 10.06 -14.18
C ALA A 195 30.52 9.41 -12.99
N LEU A 196 30.33 10.18 -11.91
CA LEU A 196 29.75 9.76 -10.65
C LEU A 196 28.69 10.76 -10.20
N VAL A 197 27.81 10.31 -9.30
CA VAL A 197 26.74 11.10 -8.69
C VAL A 197 26.93 11.06 -7.18
N CYS A 198 26.72 12.18 -6.49
CA CYS A 198 26.76 12.21 -5.03
C CYS A 198 25.75 11.23 -4.42
N LYS A 199 26.07 10.73 -3.22
CA LYS A 199 25.31 9.64 -2.57
C LYS A 199 23.85 10.03 -2.35
N GLU A 200 23.60 11.28 -2.03
CA GLU A 200 22.28 11.85 -1.76
C GLU A 200 21.39 11.74 -3.00
N TRP A 201 21.92 12.08 -4.17
CA TRP A 201 21.19 12.05 -5.44
C TRP A 201 21.05 10.65 -6.05
N LEU A 202 21.64 9.61 -5.45
CA LEU A 202 21.28 8.23 -5.78
C LEU A 202 19.87 7.85 -5.28
N CYS A 203 19.25 8.68 -4.44
CA CYS A 203 17.83 8.59 -4.10
C CYS A 203 17.05 9.70 -4.81
N PHE A 204 16.04 9.34 -5.61
CA PHE A 204 15.24 10.32 -6.34
C PHE A 204 14.49 11.29 -5.42
N GLU A 205 14.01 10.84 -4.26
CA GLU A 205 13.38 11.68 -3.23
C GLU A 205 14.24 12.91 -2.88
N ASN A 206 15.54 12.71 -2.65
CA ASN A 206 16.48 13.78 -2.34
C ASN A 206 16.74 14.70 -3.54
N PHE A 207 16.91 14.12 -4.73
CA PHE A 207 17.07 14.90 -5.95
C PHE A 207 15.83 15.74 -6.24
N LEU A 208 14.63 15.20 -6.03
CA LEU A 208 13.36 15.88 -6.26
C LEU A 208 13.22 17.11 -5.35
N LYS A 209 13.68 17.01 -4.10
CA LYS A 209 13.73 18.16 -3.19
C LYS A 209 14.59 19.28 -3.77
N TRP A 210 15.84 18.97 -4.13
CA TRP A 210 16.75 19.94 -4.75
C TRP A 210 16.21 20.50 -6.06
N PHE A 211 15.58 19.65 -6.89
CA PHE A 211 14.96 20.05 -8.15
C PHE A 211 13.86 21.08 -7.91
N ASN A 212 12.97 20.86 -6.94
CA ASN A 212 11.87 21.78 -6.66
C ASN A 212 12.35 23.13 -6.11
N GLU A 213 13.49 23.14 -5.42
CA GLU A 213 14.12 24.35 -4.86
C GLU A 213 14.87 25.15 -5.95
N THR A 214 15.51 24.49 -6.92
CA THR A 214 16.45 25.13 -7.85
C THR A 214 15.99 25.23 -9.30
N TYR A 215 15.04 24.40 -9.74
CA TYR A 215 14.63 24.37 -11.15
C TYR A 215 13.91 25.68 -11.51
N PRO A 216 14.35 26.39 -12.57
CA PRO A 216 13.75 27.67 -12.94
C PRO A 216 12.26 27.57 -13.29
N LYS A 217 11.47 28.53 -12.80
CA LYS A 217 10.01 28.56 -12.93
C LYS A 217 9.50 29.47 -14.06
N ASP A 218 10.37 29.82 -15.00
CA ASP A 218 10.08 30.71 -16.14
C ASP A 218 9.40 30.01 -17.33
N GLY A 219 8.97 28.75 -17.15
CA GLY A 219 8.29 27.95 -18.17
C GLY A 219 9.22 27.28 -19.19
N LYS A 220 10.53 27.61 -19.21
CA LYS A 220 11.47 27.03 -20.17
C LYS A 220 11.89 25.61 -19.80
N LEU A 221 12.55 24.95 -20.75
CA LEU A 221 13.13 23.62 -20.59
C LEU A 221 14.62 23.75 -20.28
N TYR A 222 15.02 23.18 -19.15
CA TYR A 222 16.40 23.15 -18.68
C TYR A 222 16.95 21.73 -18.64
N CYS A 223 18.25 21.64 -18.88
CA CYS A 223 19.08 20.45 -18.79
C CYS A 223 20.01 20.60 -17.59
N LEU A 224 20.24 19.50 -16.88
CA LEU A 224 21.24 19.44 -15.81
C LEU A 224 22.64 19.24 -16.40
N ASP A 225 23.53 20.21 -16.21
CA ASP A 225 24.92 20.14 -16.68
C ASP A 225 25.94 20.33 -15.55
N LYS A 226 26.99 19.51 -15.56
CA LYS A 226 28.10 19.58 -14.59
C LYS A 226 29.37 20.21 -15.13
N ASP A 227 29.50 20.21 -16.47
CA ASP A 227 30.73 20.54 -17.17
C ASP A 227 30.87 22.07 -17.32
N SER A 228 29.77 22.82 -17.19
CA SER A 228 29.74 24.29 -17.17
C SER A 228 30.22 24.92 -15.88
N VAL A 229 30.15 24.20 -14.76
CA VAL A 229 30.69 24.69 -13.48
C VAL A 229 32.21 24.55 -13.46
N LYS A 230 32.72 23.40 -13.87
CA LYS A 230 34.15 23.12 -13.95
C LYS A 230 34.44 22.22 -15.14
N ILE A 231 35.25 22.71 -16.08
CA ILE A 231 35.61 21.97 -17.29
C ILE A 231 36.28 20.65 -16.91
N GLY A 232 35.76 19.54 -17.43
CA GLY A 232 36.29 18.20 -17.18
C GLY A 232 35.79 17.57 -15.88
N ASN A 233 34.89 18.23 -15.15
CA ASN A 233 34.24 17.67 -13.98
C ASN A 233 33.51 16.36 -14.33
N LYS A 234 33.61 15.38 -13.45
CA LYS A 234 32.97 14.06 -13.57
C LYS A 234 31.92 13.81 -12.50
N PHE A 235 31.67 14.78 -11.62
CA PHE A 235 30.84 14.57 -10.45
C PHE A 235 29.55 15.40 -10.52
N TYR A 236 28.40 14.73 -10.47
CA TYR A 236 27.09 15.35 -10.33
C TYR A 236 26.76 15.53 -8.84
N SER A 237 26.51 16.77 -8.43
CA SER A 237 26.07 17.13 -7.08
C SER A 237 25.48 18.56 -7.10
N PRO A 238 24.78 19.01 -6.04
CA PRO A 238 24.22 20.36 -5.97
C PRO A 238 25.23 21.47 -6.30
N ASP A 239 26.46 21.36 -5.79
CA ASP A 239 27.49 22.40 -5.94
C ASP A 239 28.23 22.34 -7.28
N HIS A 240 28.04 21.24 -8.02
CA HIS A 240 28.77 20.94 -9.25
C HIS A 240 27.85 20.87 -10.47
N CYS A 241 26.58 21.26 -10.33
CA CYS A 241 25.60 21.20 -11.40
C CYS A 241 24.79 22.49 -11.48
N ILE A 242 24.45 22.88 -12.71
CA ILE A 242 23.60 24.02 -12.99
C ILE A 242 22.51 23.65 -13.99
N TRP A 243 21.43 24.42 -13.98
CA TRP A 243 20.35 24.35 -14.96
C TRP A 243 20.70 25.23 -16.16
N LEU A 244 20.75 24.65 -17.34
CA LEU A 244 20.97 25.37 -18.59
C LEU A 244 19.84 25.09 -19.57
N THR A 245 19.37 26.13 -20.24
CA THR A 245 18.54 25.93 -21.43
C THR A 245 19.32 25.16 -22.48
N ARG A 246 18.59 24.57 -23.43
CA ARG A 246 19.22 23.81 -24.53
C ARG A 246 20.21 24.65 -25.33
N ILE A 247 19.91 25.94 -25.53
CA ILE A 247 20.76 26.87 -26.29
C ILE A 247 22.05 27.16 -25.51
N GLU A 248 21.95 27.49 -24.21
CA GLU A 248 23.12 27.73 -23.36
C GLU A 248 24.03 26.50 -23.30
N ASN A 249 23.46 25.31 -23.12
CA ASN A 249 24.24 24.07 -23.09
C ASN A 249 24.96 23.81 -24.43
N LEU A 250 24.33 24.11 -25.56
CA LEU A 250 24.97 23.95 -26.87
C LEU A 250 26.14 24.93 -27.06
N ASN A 251 25.97 26.19 -26.65
CA ASN A 251 27.01 27.20 -26.72
C ASN A 251 28.22 26.81 -25.87
N GLU A 252 27.97 26.38 -24.64
CA GLU A 252 28.97 25.85 -23.71
C GLU A 252 29.76 24.66 -24.30
N MET A 253 29.06 23.72 -24.93
CA MET A 253 29.71 22.60 -25.63
C MET A 253 30.60 23.07 -26.78
N ASN A 254 30.13 24.00 -27.61
CA ASN A 254 30.90 24.53 -28.73
C ASN A 254 32.19 25.22 -28.29
N VAL A 255 32.13 26.03 -27.22
CA VAL A 255 33.30 26.67 -26.61
C VAL A 255 34.35 25.64 -26.18
N ARG A 256 33.91 24.56 -25.51
CA ARG A 256 34.82 23.48 -25.06
C ARG A 256 35.47 22.74 -26.23
N VAL A 257 34.72 22.46 -27.29
CA VAL A 257 35.25 21.80 -28.50
C VAL A 257 36.26 22.69 -29.19
N GLY A 258 35.98 23.99 -29.33
CA GLY A 258 36.90 24.98 -29.88
C GLY A 258 38.21 25.05 -29.09
N ASN A 259 38.12 25.11 -27.75
CA ASN A 259 39.30 25.14 -26.87
C ASN A 259 40.15 23.87 -26.97
N LYS A 260 39.52 22.69 -27.08
CA LYS A 260 40.25 21.43 -27.29
C LYS A 260 40.98 21.39 -28.63
N ARG A 261 40.37 21.91 -29.71
CA ARG A 261 41.02 22.00 -31.03
C ARG A 261 42.24 22.91 -30.99
N LYS A 262 42.12 24.10 -30.38
CA LYS A 262 43.25 25.04 -30.20
C LYS A 262 44.41 24.44 -29.41
N LYS A 263 44.12 23.65 -28.37
CA LYS A 263 45.16 22.95 -27.58
C LYS A 263 45.86 21.81 -28.31
N ARG A 264 45.21 21.15 -29.27
CA ARG A 264 45.82 20.08 -30.09
C ARG A 264 46.68 20.60 -31.23
N ASN A 265 46.45 21.85 -31.64
CA ASN A 265 47.18 22.52 -32.72
C ASN A 265 48.33 23.41 -32.21
N LYS A 266 48.59 23.41 -30.90
CA LYS A 266 49.78 23.96 -30.26
C LYS A 266 50.66 22.80 -29.84
#